data_AF-X0YI39-F1
#
_entry.id   AF-X0YI39-F1
#
_cell.length_a   1.000
_cell.length_b   1.000
_cell.length_c   1.000
_cell.angle_alpha   90.00
_cell.angle_beta   90.00
_cell.angle_gamma   90.00
#
_symmetry.space_group_name_H-M   'P 1'
#
loop_
_entity.id
_entity.type
_entity.pdbx_description
1 polymer ?
#
loop_
_entity_poly.entity_id
_entity_poly.type
_entity_poly.pdbx_seq_one_letter_code
_entity_poly.pdbx_strand_id
1 'polypeptide(L)'
;MILQHAWYYSYTGDLEPIRQHWGYLKRCLYGQLIDEKGEPFHTPNYGWRKPGRNTMYRFPHHGDETWIYPGFEVLNSDVFPEPNDHPHWYDYSADSTWDFVRSAEVLADFARRLGDAEAAKDLERIAQESRAACERDYWQEERGFYAPAMSMHSLDAHQPPFAMVNFNPLWIGYLKPDDPKAVSNVVETMKYTMNPNYVTDVTETLRVYVGMQPGMFLYNL
;
A
#
# COMPACT_ATOMS: atom_id res chain seq x y z
N MET A 1 10.44 5.58 -3.18
CA MET A 1 11.90 5.67 -3.50
C MET A 1 12.55 4.34 -3.88
N ILE A 2 12.33 3.25 -3.15
CA ILE A 2 12.86 1.92 -3.50
C ILE A 2 12.31 1.46 -4.86
N LEU A 3 11.00 1.59 -5.08
CA LEU A 3 10.35 1.25 -6.35
C LEU A 3 10.88 2.09 -7.53
N GLN A 4 11.23 3.36 -7.31
CA GLN A 4 11.85 4.18 -8.35
C GLN A 4 13.22 3.63 -8.80
N HIS A 5 14.01 3.07 -7.88
CA HIS A 5 15.25 2.38 -8.24
C HIS A 5 14.98 1.07 -8.98
N ALA A 6 13.90 0.36 -8.63
CA ALA A 6 13.43 -0.82 -9.35
C ALA A 6 13.07 -0.48 -10.80
N TRP A 7 12.29 0.58 -11.01
CA TRP A 7 11.89 1.04 -12.35
C TRP A 7 13.10 1.51 -13.16
N TYR A 8 13.97 2.32 -12.55
CA TYR A 8 15.23 2.72 -13.19
C TYR A 8 16.04 1.51 -13.64
N TYR A 9 16.30 0.55 -12.74
CA TYR A 9 17.03 -0.67 -13.05
C TYR A 9 16.36 -1.50 -14.15
N SER A 10 15.03 -1.65 -14.10
CA SER A 10 14.31 -2.42 -15.12
C SER A 10 14.45 -1.81 -16.51
N TYR A 11 14.59 -0.49 -16.60
CA TYR A 11 14.75 0.23 -17.85
C TYR A 11 16.20 0.26 -18.36
N THR A 12 17.19 0.40 -17.45
CA THR A 12 18.59 0.63 -17.83
C THR A 12 19.48 -0.61 -17.68
N GLY A 13 19.11 -1.55 -16.82
CA GLY A 13 19.98 -2.63 -16.34
C GLY A 13 21.14 -2.16 -15.44
N ASP A 14 21.21 -0.87 -15.11
CA ASP A 14 22.33 -0.28 -14.36
C ASP A 14 22.15 -0.46 -12.84
N LEU A 15 23.03 -1.25 -12.25
CA LEU A 15 23.04 -1.57 -10.83
C LEU A 15 23.87 -0.56 -10.00
N GLU A 16 24.64 0.33 -10.64
CA GLU A 16 25.53 1.25 -9.93
C GLU A 16 24.79 2.21 -8.99
N PRO A 17 23.67 2.86 -9.37
CA PRO A 17 22.92 3.69 -8.44
C PRO A 17 22.39 2.91 -7.23
N ILE A 18 21.97 1.66 -7.43
CA ILE A 18 21.52 0.78 -6.34
C ILE A 18 22.67 0.46 -5.40
N ARG A 19 23.86 0.17 -5.93
CA ARG A 19 25.07 -0.09 -5.14
C ARG A 19 25.45 1.13 -4.29
N GLN A 20 25.47 2.33 -4.89
CA GLN A 20 25.79 3.58 -4.22
C GLN A 20 24.77 3.93 -3.12
N HIS A 21 23.49 3.66 -3.37
CA HIS A 21 22.41 3.98 -2.43
C HIS A 21 22.03 2.80 -1.51
N TRP A 22 22.76 1.68 -1.51
CA TRP A 22 22.35 0.45 -0.83
C TRP A 22 22.04 0.65 0.66
N GLY A 23 22.92 1.34 1.38
CA GLY A 23 22.71 1.64 2.80
C GLY A 23 21.48 2.52 3.05
N TYR A 24 21.25 3.51 2.19
CA TYR A 24 20.11 4.41 2.27
C TYR A 24 18.79 3.70 1.95
N LEU A 25 18.76 2.88 0.90
CA LEU A 25 17.61 2.06 0.53
C LEU A 25 17.19 1.11 1.65
N LYS A 26 18.17 0.42 2.26
CA LYS A 26 17.93 -0.40 3.46
C LYS A 26 17.37 0.44 4.60
N ARG A 27 17.94 1.62 4.89
CA ARG A 27 17.43 2.52 5.95
C ARG A 27 15.99 2.95 5.69
N CYS A 28 15.59 3.21 4.45
CA CYS A 28 14.22 3.58 4.12
C CYS A 28 13.22 2.47 4.42
N LEU A 29 13.55 1.20 4.13
CA LEU A 29 12.68 0.07 4.47
C LEU A 29 12.71 -0.23 5.97
N TYR A 30 13.89 -0.48 6.53
CA TYR A 30 14.02 -0.87 7.93
C TYR A 30 13.54 0.24 8.88
N GLY A 31 13.66 1.51 8.48
CA GLY A 31 13.12 2.64 9.21
C GLY A 31 11.60 2.68 9.32
N GLN A 32 10.86 1.91 8.53
CA GLN A 32 9.42 1.73 8.77
C GLN A 32 9.13 0.69 9.86
N LEU A 33 10.12 -0.12 10.22
CA LEU A 33 10.03 -1.12 11.28
C LEU A 33 10.55 -0.59 12.62
N ILE A 34 11.33 0.51 12.61
CA ILE A 34 12.07 1.08 13.74
C ILE A 34 12.03 2.63 13.77
N ASP A 35 11.73 3.23 14.92
CA ASP A 35 11.86 4.63 15.31
C ASP A 35 13.29 5.21 15.22
N GLU A 36 13.40 6.49 15.57
CA GLU A 36 14.62 7.31 15.54
C GLU A 36 15.77 6.84 16.45
N LYS A 37 15.49 6.00 17.44
CA LYS A 37 16.48 5.41 18.36
C LYS A 37 16.93 4.02 17.91
N GLY A 38 16.40 3.52 16.79
CA GLY A 38 16.55 2.13 16.37
C GLY A 38 15.69 1.17 17.19
N GLU A 39 14.84 1.73 18.06
CA GLU A 39 13.75 0.99 18.67
C GLU A 39 12.63 0.85 17.65
N PRO A 40 11.75 -0.11 17.74
CA PRO A 40 10.62 -0.27 16.83
C PRO A 40 9.67 0.92 16.66
N PHE A 41 9.16 1.20 15.45
CA PHE A 41 8.11 2.21 15.27
C PHE A 41 6.81 1.70 15.89
N HIS A 42 6.38 2.38 16.95
CA HIS A 42 5.01 2.31 17.45
C HIS A 42 4.20 3.31 16.64
N THR A 43 3.12 2.86 16.04
CA THR A 43 2.01 3.74 15.67
C THR A 43 1.80 4.77 16.79
N PRO A 44 1.83 6.07 16.50
CA PRO A 44 1.33 7.04 17.46
C PRO A 44 -0.11 6.65 17.86
N ASN A 45 -0.31 6.31 19.15
CA ASN A 45 -1.54 6.22 19.95
C ASN A 45 -2.69 5.35 19.39
N TYR A 46 -3.13 4.22 19.97
CA TYR A 46 -3.76 4.02 21.30
C TYR A 46 -3.59 2.58 21.86
N GLY A 47 -2.53 1.87 21.46
CA GLY A 47 -2.29 0.48 21.92
C GLY A 47 -1.44 0.43 23.20
N TRP A 48 -1.95 -0.22 24.26
CA TRP A 48 -1.30 -0.45 25.58
C TRP A 48 -0.01 -1.31 25.56
N ARG A 49 0.67 -1.47 24.42
CA ARG A 49 1.79 -2.43 24.26
C ARG A 49 3.15 -1.75 24.42
N LYS A 50 4.09 -2.50 25.04
CA LYS A 50 5.50 -2.12 25.27
C LYS A 50 6.32 -2.11 23.97
N PRO A 51 7.52 -1.47 23.95
CA PRO A 51 8.33 -1.33 22.75
C PRO A 51 8.73 -2.65 22.07
N GLY A 52 8.70 -2.73 20.73
CA GLY A 52 8.87 -3.99 19.98
C GLY A 52 8.56 -3.87 18.47
N ARG A 53 9.33 -4.58 17.60
CA ARG A 53 9.39 -4.41 16.12
C ARG A 53 7.97 -4.33 15.58
N ASN A 54 7.68 -3.50 14.55
CA ASN A 54 6.38 -3.60 13.86
C ASN A 54 6.31 -4.95 13.14
N THR A 55 5.89 -5.98 13.87
CA THR A 55 5.70 -7.36 13.41
C THR A 55 4.28 -7.60 12.95
N MET A 56 3.40 -6.61 13.15
CA MET A 56 2.04 -6.62 12.63
C MET A 56 1.99 -6.20 11.16
N TYR A 57 3.01 -5.46 10.69
CA TYR A 57 3.15 -4.93 9.33
C TYR A 57 1.96 -4.07 8.88
N ARG A 58 1.42 -3.30 9.83
CA ARG A 58 0.39 -2.30 9.60
C ARG A 58 1.04 -0.93 9.59
N PHE A 59 0.77 -0.14 8.57
CA PHE A 59 1.39 1.17 8.38
C PHE A 59 0.29 2.22 8.34
N PRO A 60 0.46 3.37 9.02
CA PRO A 60 -0.41 4.51 8.81
C PRO A 60 -0.33 4.96 7.36
N HIS A 61 -1.32 5.73 6.95
CA HIS A 61 -1.23 6.50 5.72
C HIS A 61 0.05 7.36 5.70
N HIS A 62 0.80 7.31 4.60
CA HIS A 62 1.92 8.24 4.44
C HIS A 62 1.38 9.63 4.09
N GLY A 63 2.00 10.71 4.61
CA GLY A 63 1.49 12.08 4.42
C GLY A 63 1.51 12.64 2.98
N ASP A 64 1.75 11.79 2.00
CA ASP A 64 1.68 12.06 0.56
C ASP A 64 0.69 11.10 -0.15
N GLU A 65 -0.13 10.35 0.61
CA GLU A 65 -1.34 9.68 0.09
C GLU A 65 -2.36 10.79 -0.22
N THR A 66 -2.08 11.55 -1.28
CA THR A 66 -2.86 12.72 -1.71
C THR A 66 -4.31 12.38 -2.03
N TRP A 67 -4.61 11.09 -2.20
CA TRP A 67 -5.97 10.58 -2.33
C TRP A 67 -6.77 10.55 -1.00
N ILE A 68 -6.10 10.65 0.16
CA ILE A 68 -6.66 10.89 1.52
C ILE A 68 -6.75 12.38 1.81
N TYR A 69 -5.98 13.17 1.06
CA TYR A 69 -6.15 14.61 0.97
C TYR A 69 -7.00 15.01 -0.23
N PRO A 70 -8.19 14.44 -0.49
CA PRO A 70 -9.15 15.33 -1.05
C PRO A 70 -9.45 16.24 0.16
N GLY A 71 -8.95 17.47 0.13
CA GLY A 71 -9.47 18.54 0.97
C GLY A 71 -11.00 18.51 1.02
N PHE A 72 -11.66 17.85 0.07
CA PHE A 72 -13.03 17.36 0.10
C PHE A 72 -13.59 16.84 1.44
N GLU A 73 -13.01 15.90 2.19
CA GLU A 73 -13.65 15.43 3.45
C GLU A 73 -13.61 16.49 4.55
N VAL A 74 -12.48 17.20 4.68
CA VAL A 74 -12.31 18.33 5.61
C VAL A 74 -13.13 19.56 5.18
N LEU A 75 -13.33 19.78 3.88
CA LEU A 75 -14.07 20.91 3.31
C LEU A 75 -15.57 20.61 3.11
N ASN A 76 -16.00 19.36 3.22
CA ASN A 76 -17.38 18.92 2.96
C ASN A 76 -17.91 17.91 3.99
N SER A 77 -17.46 17.99 5.25
CA SER A 77 -17.96 17.15 6.35
C SER A 77 -19.49 17.18 6.48
N ASP A 78 -20.14 18.28 6.08
CA ASP A 78 -21.60 18.43 6.11
C ASP A 78 -22.33 17.62 5.02
N VAL A 79 -21.60 17.10 4.04
CA VAL A 79 -22.13 16.34 2.89
C VAL A 79 -22.07 14.83 3.14
N PHE A 80 -21.31 14.39 4.16
CA PHE A 80 -21.21 13.00 4.56
C PHE A 80 -21.98 12.74 5.86
N PRO A 81 -23.14 12.10 5.80
CA PRO A 81 -23.82 11.67 7.01
C PRO A 81 -22.98 10.61 7.72
N GLU A 82 -22.76 10.79 9.02
CA GLU A 82 -22.21 9.74 9.88
C GLU A 82 -23.27 8.63 10.12
N PRO A 83 -22.86 7.35 10.19
CA PRO A 83 -21.50 6.86 10.02
C PRO A 83 -21.06 6.84 8.55
N ASN A 84 -19.88 7.37 8.25
CA ASN A 84 -19.24 7.20 6.94
C ASN A 84 -18.05 6.24 7.05
N ASP A 85 -17.99 5.26 6.15
CA ASP A 85 -16.95 4.24 6.12
C ASP A 85 -15.80 4.64 5.19
N HIS A 86 -15.47 5.94 5.17
CA HIS A 86 -14.42 6.49 4.33
C HIS A 86 -13.04 6.36 5.00
N PRO A 87 -11.95 6.12 4.26
CA PRO A 87 -10.61 6.10 4.83
C PRO A 87 -10.25 7.42 5.52
N HIS A 88 -9.86 7.37 6.78
CA HIS A 88 -9.49 8.53 7.60
C HIS A 88 -8.00 8.54 7.90
N TRP A 89 -7.47 9.71 8.27
CA TRP A 89 -6.07 9.87 8.67
C TRP A 89 -5.62 8.94 9.83
N TYR A 90 -6.57 8.51 10.67
CA TYR A 90 -6.32 7.63 11.80
C TYR A 90 -6.50 6.13 11.48
N ASP A 91 -6.40 5.76 10.21
CA ASP A 91 -6.49 4.38 9.76
C ASP A 91 -5.15 3.84 9.25
N TYR A 92 -5.03 2.52 9.30
CA TYR A 92 -3.97 1.80 8.62
C TYR A 92 -4.27 1.72 7.13
N SER A 93 -3.26 2.01 6.31
CA SER A 93 -3.37 2.04 4.85
C SER A 93 -3.05 0.68 4.25
N ALA A 94 -3.94 0.16 3.41
CA ALA A 94 -3.56 -0.96 2.54
C ALA A 94 -2.48 -0.52 1.53
N ASP A 95 -2.54 0.73 1.07
CA ASP A 95 -1.63 1.31 0.07
C ASP A 95 -0.19 1.33 0.55
N SER A 96 0.06 1.94 1.72
CA SER A 96 1.38 1.92 2.37
C SER A 96 1.87 0.49 2.65
N THR A 97 0.98 -0.43 3.02
CA THR A 97 1.36 -1.82 3.28
C THR A 97 1.81 -2.53 1.99
N TRP A 98 1.13 -2.36 0.85
CA TRP A 98 1.59 -2.95 -0.41
C TRP A 98 2.92 -2.39 -0.87
N ASP A 99 3.10 -1.07 -0.74
CA ASP A 99 4.37 -0.39 -1.06
C ASP A 99 5.52 -0.92 -0.21
N PHE A 100 5.27 -1.18 1.08
CA PHE A 100 6.25 -1.79 1.97
C PHE A 100 6.60 -3.22 1.52
N VAL A 101 5.59 -4.06 1.25
CA VAL A 101 5.80 -5.44 0.78
C VAL A 101 6.63 -5.44 -0.49
N ARG A 102 6.20 -4.67 -1.50
CA ARG A 102 6.86 -4.64 -2.80
C ARG A 102 8.27 -4.08 -2.70
N SER A 103 8.48 -3.08 -1.85
CA SER A 103 9.82 -2.55 -1.57
C SER A 103 10.73 -3.60 -0.93
N ALA A 104 10.23 -4.41 0.01
CA ALA A 104 11.01 -5.49 0.61
C ALA A 104 11.39 -6.56 -0.43
N GLU A 105 10.47 -6.96 -1.30
CA GLU A 105 10.72 -7.92 -2.40
C GLU A 105 11.78 -7.40 -3.38
N VAL A 106 11.70 -6.12 -3.74
CA VAL A 106 12.68 -5.46 -4.62
C VAL A 106 14.06 -5.41 -3.97
N LEU A 107 14.14 -5.02 -2.70
CA LEU A 107 15.44 -4.98 -2.01
C LEU A 107 16.03 -6.38 -1.85
N ALA A 108 15.22 -7.41 -1.62
CA ALA A 108 15.70 -8.78 -1.63
C ALA A 108 16.35 -9.14 -2.97
N ASP A 109 15.74 -8.76 -4.09
CA ASP A 109 16.32 -8.99 -5.42
C ASP A 109 17.63 -8.24 -5.63
N PHE A 110 17.68 -6.97 -5.24
CA PHE A 110 18.91 -6.19 -5.30
C PHE A 110 20.01 -6.74 -4.40
N ALA A 111 19.68 -7.21 -3.19
CA ALA A 111 20.64 -7.85 -2.31
C ALA A 111 21.28 -9.08 -2.98
N ARG A 112 20.49 -9.93 -3.64
CA ARG A 112 21.01 -11.08 -4.42
C ARG A 112 21.94 -10.64 -5.53
N ARG A 113 21.56 -9.61 -6.30
CA ARG A 113 22.38 -9.07 -7.41
C ARG A 113 23.68 -8.41 -6.93
N LEU A 114 23.68 -7.86 -5.72
CA LEU A 114 24.86 -7.28 -5.08
C LEU A 114 25.72 -8.32 -4.35
N GLY A 115 25.28 -9.57 -4.25
CA GLY A 115 26.00 -10.65 -3.55
C GLY A 115 25.83 -10.63 -2.03
N ASP A 116 24.85 -9.90 -1.50
CA ASP A 116 24.54 -9.79 -0.07
C ASP A 116 23.47 -10.84 0.33
N ALA A 117 23.90 -12.10 0.44
CA ALA A 117 23.00 -13.24 0.65
C ALA A 117 22.23 -13.18 1.99
N GLU A 118 22.88 -12.68 3.05
CA GLU A 118 22.24 -12.52 4.36
C GLU A 118 21.13 -11.46 4.32
N ALA A 119 21.40 -10.29 3.70
CA ALA A 119 20.37 -9.28 3.53
C ALA A 119 19.22 -9.78 2.65
N ALA A 120 19.52 -10.51 1.56
CA ALA A 120 18.49 -11.09 0.70
C ALA A 120 17.52 -11.98 1.50
N LYS A 121 18.05 -12.89 2.32
CA LYS A 121 17.25 -13.80 3.14
C LYS A 121 16.38 -13.06 4.17
N ASP A 122 16.93 -12.06 4.86
CA ASP A 122 16.15 -11.29 5.84
C ASP A 122 15.03 -10.47 5.15
N LEU A 123 15.34 -9.84 4.02
CA LEU A 123 14.37 -9.06 3.25
C LEU A 123 13.27 -9.93 2.64
N GLU A 124 13.60 -11.14 2.15
CA GLU A 124 12.61 -12.13 1.70
C GLU A 124 11.66 -12.51 2.83
N ARG A 125 12.19 -12.77 4.03
CA ARG A 125 11.37 -13.08 5.20
C ARG A 125 10.44 -11.92 5.54
N ILE A 126 10.94 -10.69 5.55
CA ILE A 126 10.13 -9.48 5.79
C ILE A 126 9.02 -9.33 4.75
N ALA A 127 9.35 -9.51 3.47
CA ALA A 127 8.38 -9.45 2.38
C ALA A 127 7.27 -10.50 2.55
N GLN A 128 7.64 -11.74 2.89
CA GLN A 128 6.67 -12.83 3.11
C GLN A 128 5.76 -12.54 4.31
N GLU A 129 6.33 -12.15 5.45
CA GLU A 129 5.56 -11.86 6.66
C GLU A 129 4.62 -10.65 6.47
N SER A 130 5.10 -9.59 5.82
CA SER A 130 4.29 -8.39 5.54
C SER A 130 3.19 -8.67 4.53
N ARG A 131 3.45 -9.49 3.50
CA ARG A 131 2.42 -9.94 2.55
C ARG A 131 1.35 -10.74 3.27
N ALA A 132 1.73 -11.69 4.11
CA ALA A 132 0.78 -12.48 4.90
C ALA A 132 -0.09 -11.60 5.83
N ALA A 133 0.50 -10.55 6.41
CA ALA A 133 -0.26 -9.57 7.21
C ALA A 133 -1.25 -8.76 6.35
N CYS A 134 -0.85 -8.34 5.15
CA CYS A 134 -1.72 -7.63 4.22
C CYS A 134 -2.93 -8.48 3.81
N GLU A 135 -2.69 -9.75 3.45
CA GLU A 135 -3.76 -10.71 3.12
C GLU A 135 -4.69 -10.96 4.31
N ARG A 136 -4.16 -11.04 5.52
CA ARG A 136 -4.95 -11.24 6.74
C ARG A 136 -5.85 -10.04 7.04
N ASP A 137 -5.31 -8.82 6.92
CA ASP A 137 -5.96 -7.62 7.43
C ASP A 137 -6.89 -6.95 6.41
N TYR A 138 -6.57 -7.01 5.11
CA TYR A 138 -7.27 -6.21 4.10
C TYR A 138 -8.03 -7.03 3.06
N TRP A 139 -7.69 -8.29 2.80
CA TRP A 139 -8.41 -9.06 1.78
C TRP A 139 -9.83 -9.44 2.24
N GLN A 140 -10.86 -8.99 1.52
CA GLN A 140 -12.27 -9.30 1.82
C GLN A 140 -12.75 -10.44 0.92
N GLU A 141 -12.50 -11.70 1.32
CA GLU A 141 -12.80 -12.90 0.52
C GLU A 141 -14.24 -12.91 -0.03
N GLU A 142 -15.23 -12.57 0.79
CA GLU A 142 -16.66 -12.57 0.40
C GLU A 142 -17.01 -11.51 -0.66
N ARG A 143 -16.20 -10.45 -0.75
CA ARG A 143 -16.44 -9.29 -1.62
C ARG A 143 -15.48 -9.24 -2.80
N GLY A 144 -14.40 -10.02 -2.75
CA GLY A 144 -13.47 -10.21 -3.84
C GLY A 144 -12.55 -9.02 -4.11
N PHE A 145 -12.33 -8.13 -3.14
CA PHE A 145 -11.39 -7.01 -3.22
C PHE A 145 -10.72 -6.70 -1.87
N TYR A 146 -9.67 -5.87 -1.88
CA TYR A 146 -9.01 -5.41 -0.65
C TYR A 146 -9.74 -4.21 -0.02
N ALA A 147 -9.94 -4.22 1.29
CA ALA A 147 -10.27 -3.01 2.05
C ALA A 147 -9.19 -1.95 1.83
N PRO A 148 -9.55 -0.68 1.54
CA PRO A 148 -8.56 0.36 1.30
C PRO A 148 -7.84 0.80 2.57
N ALA A 149 -8.49 0.65 3.73
CA ALA A 149 -7.95 1.01 5.03
C ALA A 149 -8.55 0.12 6.14
N MET A 150 -8.01 0.24 7.35
CA MET A 150 -8.50 -0.42 8.56
C MET A 150 -8.34 0.49 9.76
N SER A 151 -9.37 0.60 10.60
CA SER A 151 -9.34 1.44 11.79
C SER A 151 -8.16 1.10 12.69
N MET A 152 -7.38 2.11 13.11
CA MET A 152 -6.34 1.89 14.12
C MET A 152 -6.90 1.56 15.50
N HIS A 153 -8.18 1.85 15.73
CA HIS A 153 -8.85 1.69 17.02
C HIS A 153 -9.60 0.37 17.12
N SER A 154 -10.56 0.14 16.22
CA SER A 154 -11.41 -1.07 16.26
C SER A 154 -10.82 -2.25 15.49
N LEU A 155 -9.86 -1.98 14.58
CA LEU A 155 -9.37 -2.93 13.58
C LEU A 155 -10.45 -3.40 12.59
N ASP A 156 -11.56 -2.67 12.49
CA ASP A 156 -12.55 -2.92 11.44
C ASP A 156 -12.00 -2.44 10.10
N ALA A 157 -12.18 -3.26 9.07
CA ALA A 157 -11.77 -2.95 7.71
C ALA A 157 -12.83 -2.09 7.00
N HIS A 158 -12.37 -1.10 6.26
CA HIS A 158 -13.26 -0.26 5.45
C HIS A 158 -13.95 -1.09 4.36
N GLN A 159 -15.26 -0.92 4.25
CA GLN A 159 -16.07 -1.70 3.33
C GLN A 159 -15.97 -1.15 1.91
N PRO A 160 -16.31 0.11 1.59
CA PRO A 160 -16.29 0.54 0.19
C PRO A 160 -14.88 0.45 -0.39
N PRO A 161 -14.71 -0.06 -1.63
CA PRO A 161 -13.40 -0.02 -2.28
C PRO A 161 -13.07 1.44 -2.65
N PHE A 162 -11.78 1.70 -2.81
CA PHE A 162 -11.27 3.00 -3.20
C PHE A 162 -10.38 2.83 -4.43
N ALA A 163 -10.82 3.35 -5.59
CA ALA A 163 -10.22 3.08 -6.89
C ALA A 163 -8.69 3.25 -6.93
N MET A 164 -8.16 4.37 -6.42
CA MET A 164 -6.72 4.63 -6.39
C MET A 164 -5.95 3.57 -5.61
N VAL A 165 -6.50 3.15 -4.47
CA VAL A 165 -5.91 2.16 -3.58
C VAL A 165 -6.03 0.80 -4.25
N ASN A 166 -7.25 0.37 -4.56
CA ASN A 166 -7.50 -0.95 -5.13
C ASN A 166 -6.83 -1.20 -6.49
N PHE A 167 -6.51 -0.19 -7.31
CA PHE A 167 -5.77 -0.39 -8.56
C PHE A 167 -4.24 -0.34 -8.39
N ASN A 168 -3.75 0.32 -7.32
CA ASN A 168 -2.32 0.40 -7.06
C ASN A 168 -1.59 -0.96 -6.94
N PRO A 169 -2.12 -2.03 -6.31
CA PRO A 169 -1.38 -3.28 -6.16
C PRO A 169 -1.06 -3.93 -7.50
N LEU A 170 -1.89 -3.73 -8.53
CA LEU A 170 -1.56 -4.15 -9.89
C LEU A 170 -0.47 -3.26 -10.49
N TRP A 171 -0.59 -1.94 -10.35
CA TRP A 171 0.37 -0.96 -10.89
C TRP A 171 1.80 -1.15 -10.35
N ILE A 172 1.97 -1.32 -9.03
CA ILE A 172 3.31 -1.49 -8.42
C ILE A 172 3.84 -2.93 -8.52
N GLY A 173 3.04 -3.86 -9.06
CA GLY A 173 3.38 -5.27 -9.18
C GLY A 173 3.32 -6.05 -7.86
N TYR A 174 2.51 -5.60 -6.89
CA TYR A 174 2.18 -6.39 -5.70
C TYR A 174 1.31 -7.60 -6.06
N LEU A 175 0.35 -7.40 -6.98
CA LEU A 175 -0.44 -8.43 -7.64
C LEU A 175 0.09 -8.67 -9.06
N LYS A 176 -0.06 -9.90 -9.55
CA LYS A 176 0.26 -10.24 -10.94
C LYS A 176 -0.99 -10.15 -11.81
N PRO A 177 -0.87 -9.76 -13.09
CA PRO A 177 -2.04 -9.56 -13.96
C PRO A 177 -2.82 -10.85 -14.25
N ASP A 178 -2.13 -12.00 -14.23
CA ASP A 178 -2.70 -13.32 -14.45
C ASP A 178 -3.24 -13.99 -13.17
N ASP A 179 -3.11 -13.34 -12.01
CA ASP A 179 -3.65 -13.84 -10.75
C ASP A 179 -5.17 -13.63 -10.71
N PRO A 180 -5.98 -14.69 -10.53
CA PRO A 180 -7.44 -14.56 -10.36
C PRO A 180 -7.83 -13.57 -9.26
N LYS A 181 -7.03 -13.44 -8.20
CA LYS A 181 -7.25 -12.44 -7.15
C LYS A 181 -7.09 -11.01 -7.65
N ALA A 182 -6.11 -10.76 -8.52
CA ALA A 182 -5.93 -9.45 -9.14
C ALA A 182 -7.12 -9.08 -10.01
N VAL A 183 -7.57 -10.04 -10.83
CA VAL A 183 -8.77 -9.88 -11.67
C VAL A 183 -9.99 -9.60 -10.80
N SER A 184 -10.21 -10.38 -9.74
CA SER A 184 -11.30 -10.18 -8.80
C SER A 184 -11.25 -8.78 -8.18
N ASN A 185 -10.11 -8.38 -7.63
CA ASN A 185 -9.97 -7.08 -6.98
C ASN A 185 -10.30 -5.92 -7.92
N VAL A 186 -9.86 -6.00 -9.19
CA VAL A 186 -10.16 -4.98 -10.20
C VAL A 186 -11.64 -5.00 -10.58
N VAL A 187 -12.18 -6.15 -10.97
CA VAL A 187 -13.56 -6.29 -11.46
C VAL A 187 -14.57 -5.91 -10.38
N GLU A 188 -14.38 -6.40 -9.15
CA GLU A 188 -15.27 -6.08 -8.05
C GLU A 188 -15.18 -4.59 -7.68
N THR A 189 -13.99 -4.00 -7.60
CA THR A 189 -13.83 -2.53 -7.39
C THR A 189 -14.56 -1.72 -8.46
N MET A 190 -14.49 -2.13 -9.73
CA MET A 190 -15.14 -1.42 -10.84
C MET A 190 -16.67 -1.47 -10.75
N LYS A 191 -17.28 -2.50 -10.13
CA LYS A 191 -18.74 -2.53 -9.93
C LYS A 191 -19.23 -1.38 -9.04
N TYR A 192 -18.38 -0.92 -8.12
CA TYR A 192 -18.67 0.18 -7.19
C TYR A 192 -18.27 1.55 -7.75
N THR A 193 -17.22 1.59 -8.57
CA THR A 193 -16.57 2.85 -8.97
C THR A 193 -16.82 3.25 -10.42
N MET A 194 -17.16 2.33 -11.32
CA MET A 194 -17.39 2.68 -12.73
C MET A 194 -18.65 3.53 -12.91
N ASN A 195 -18.49 4.76 -13.40
CA ASN A 195 -19.61 5.66 -13.67
C ASN A 195 -20.08 5.59 -15.14
N PRO A 196 -21.23 6.19 -15.50
CA PRO A 196 -21.79 6.10 -16.86
C PRO A 196 -20.92 6.68 -17.98
N ASN A 197 -19.88 7.45 -17.67
CA ASN A 197 -18.94 8.01 -18.65
C ASN A 197 -17.74 7.08 -18.91
N TYR A 198 -17.77 5.85 -18.38
CA TYR A 198 -16.67 4.88 -18.48
C TYR A 198 -15.37 5.36 -17.83
N VAL A 199 -15.50 6.16 -16.77
CA VAL A 199 -14.39 6.51 -15.87
C VAL A 199 -14.73 6.03 -14.47
N THR A 200 -13.71 5.85 -13.63
CA THR A 200 -13.89 5.43 -12.24
C THR A 200 -14.09 6.63 -11.33
N ASP A 201 -15.12 6.62 -10.52
CA ASP A 201 -15.21 7.47 -9.33
C ASP A 201 -14.19 6.96 -8.29
N VAL A 202 -13.86 7.81 -7.32
CA VAL A 202 -12.92 7.47 -6.25
C VAL A 202 -13.46 6.34 -5.36
N THR A 203 -14.71 6.43 -4.95
CA THR A 203 -15.46 5.36 -4.25
C THR A 203 -16.96 5.54 -4.51
N GLU A 204 -17.80 4.55 -4.21
CA GLU A 204 -19.24 4.58 -4.54
C GLU A 204 -20.00 5.75 -3.89
N THR A 205 -19.54 6.16 -2.70
CA THR A 205 -20.08 7.25 -1.90
C THR A 205 -19.54 8.63 -2.31
N LEU A 206 -18.50 8.65 -3.15
CA LEU A 206 -17.80 9.85 -3.60
C LEU A 206 -17.68 9.87 -5.12
N ARG A 207 -18.63 10.54 -5.77
CA ARG A 207 -18.67 10.73 -7.22
C ARG A 207 -17.70 11.82 -7.70
N VAL A 208 -16.45 11.72 -7.25
CA VAL A 208 -15.33 12.56 -7.65
C VAL A 208 -14.38 11.69 -8.49
N TYR A 209 -13.86 12.25 -9.57
CA TYR A 209 -12.89 11.60 -10.45
C TYR A 209 -11.49 12.18 -10.25
N VAL A 210 -10.47 11.32 -10.27
CA VAL A 210 -9.05 11.73 -10.22
C VAL A 210 -8.31 11.19 -11.44
N GLY A 211 -7.65 12.07 -12.19
CA GLY A 211 -7.06 11.78 -13.50
C GLY A 211 -5.97 10.71 -13.57
N MET A 212 -5.44 10.26 -12.43
CA MET A 212 -4.40 9.22 -12.36
C MET A 212 -4.94 7.79 -12.50
N GLN A 213 -6.23 7.59 -12.20
CA GLN A 213 -6.84 6.25 -12.14
C GLN A 213 -6.73 5.47 -13.46
N PRO A 214 -6.98 6.06 -14.65
CA PRO A 214 -6.83 5.32 -15.91
C PRO A 214 -5.40 4.80 -16.16
N GLY A 215 -4.37 5.51 -15.69
CA GLY A 215 -2.98 5.09 -15.85
C GLY A 215 -2.65 3.81 -15.08
N MET A 216 -3.27 3.61 -13.91
CA MET A 216 -3.08 2.43 -13.08
C MET A 216 -3.64 1.15 -13.73
N PHE A 217 -4.71 1.26 -14.52
CA PHE A 217 -5.26 0.15 -15.27
C PHE A 217 -4.40 -0.29 -16.46
N LEU A 218 -3.79 0.65 -17.17
CA LEU A 218 -3.18 0.41 -18.48
C LEU A 218 -1.76 -0.17 -18.43
N TYR A 219 -1.11 -0.17 -17.26
CA TYR A 219 0.31 -0.53 -17.15
C TYR A 219 0.60 -2.01 -17.40
N ASN A 220 -0.36 -2.86 -17.03
CA ASN A 220 -0.17 -4.30 -16.91
C ASN A 220 -1.30 -5.10 -17.58
N LEU A 221 -2.10 -4.44 -18.44
CA LEU A 221 -3.01 -5.09 -19.40
C LEU A 221 -2.28 -5.41 -20.71
#